data_AF-A0A7Y3MY82-F1
#
_entry.id   AF-A0A7Y3MY82-F1
#
_cell.length_a   1.000
_cell.length_b   1.000
_cell.length_c   1.000
_cell.angle_alpha   90.00
_cell.angle_beta   90.00
_cell.angle_gamma   90.00
#
_symmetry.space_group_name_H-M   'P 1'
#
loop_
_entity.id
_entity.type
_entity.pdbx_description
1 polymer ?
#
loop_
_entity_poly.entity_id
_entity_poly.type
_entity_poly.pdbx_seq_one_letter_code
_entity_poly.pdbx_strand_id
1 'polypeptide(L)'
;QQKRVEVVVSLEAWDDAAEYDRTGLNRGVETILGVDLPRVTIPLVPGKNLTVISEVIAMNQLLAYAGLDPSARFQERILQATRFARGALVEDYE
;
A
#
# COMPACT_ATOMS: atom_id res chain seq x y z
N GLN A 1 26.18 5.42 -16.09
CA GLN A 1 24.72 5.61 -15.95
C GLN A 1 24.43 6.10 -14.54
N GLN A 2 23.56 7.09 -14.39
CA GLN A 2 23.02 7.48 -13.08
C GLN A 2 21.68 6.77 -12.86
N LYS A 3 21.44 6.31 -11.63
CA LYS A 3 20.14 5.76 -11.21
C LYS A 3 19.46 6.82 -10.34
N ARG A 4 18.18 7.09 -10.63
CA ARG A 4 17.35 7.98 -9.82
C ARG A 4 16.72 7.17 -8.69
N VAL A 5 16.70 7.74 -7.48
CA VAL A 5 15.96 7.18 -6.35
C VAL A 5 14.51 7.63 -6.49
N GLU A 6 13.59 6.67 -6.52
CA GLU A 6 12.17 6.92 -6.76
C GLU A 6 11.28 6.54 -5.58
N VAL A 7 11.80 5.72 -4.66
CA VAL A 7 11.09 5.26 -3.47
C VAL A 7 12.11 4.86 -2.40
N VAL A 8 11.78 5.14 -1.14
CA VAL A 8 12.53 4.71 0.04
C VAL A 8 11.80 3.53 0.67
N VAL A 9 12.51 2.41 0.86
CA VAL A 9 12.00 1.26 1.60
C VAL A 9 12.68 1.24 2.96
N SER A 10 11.91 1.53 4.01
CA SER A 10 12.37 1.54 5.39
C SER A 10 12.07 0.19 6.03
N LEU A 11 13.11 -0.52 6.48
CA LEU A 11 12.97 -1.80 7.16
C LEU A 11 13.04 -1.56 8.67
N GLU A 12 11.99 -1.94 9.38
CA GLU A 12 11.89 -1.73 10.83
C GLU A 12 11.78 -3.07 11.55
N ALA A 13 12.28 -3.17 12.78
CA ALA A 13 12.03 -4.35 13.60
C ALA A 13 10.52 -4.47 13.84
N TRP A 14 10.00 -5.70 13.81
CA TRP A 14 8.60 -5.93 14.15
C TRP A 14 8.34 -5.54 15.62
N ASP A 15 7.31 -4.72 15.83
CA ASP A 15 6.81 -4.31 17.13
C ASP A 15 5.30 -4.52 17.19
N ASP A 16 4.84 -5.33 18.15
CA ASP A 16 3.41 -5.63 18.34
C ASP A 16 2.60 -4.40 18.79
N ALA A 17 3.26 -3.40 19.38
CA ALA A 17 2.63 -2.15 19.78
C ALA A 17 2.55 -1.13 18.63
N ALA A 18 3.31 -1.33 17.55
CA ALA A 18 3.34 -0.42 16.42
C ALA A 18 2.15 -0.64 15.47
N GLU A 19 1.56 0.46 15.01
CA GLU A 19 0.52 0.42 14.00
C GLU A 19 1.13 0.52 12.60
N TYR A 20 1.03 -0.55 11.83
CA TYR A 20 1.50 -0.61 10.45
C TYR A 20 0.32 -0.44 9.49
N ASP A 21 0.51 0.33 8.41
CA ASP A 21 -0.49 0.41 7.35
C ASP A 21 -0.63 -0.96 6.65
N ARG A 22 -1.87 -1.45 6.61
CA ARG A 22 -2.25 -2.72 5.96
C ARG A 22 -3.05 -2.52 4.68
N THR A 23 -3.42 -1.28 4.36
CA THR A 23 -4.30 -0.93 3.25
C THR A 23 -3.53 -0.37 2.06
N GLY A 24 -2.39 0.28 2.31
CA GLY A 24 -1.63 1.01 1.29
C GLY A 24 -2.34 2.28 0.81
N LEU A 25 -3.39 2.71 1.50
CA LEU A 25 -4.09 3.98 1.22
C LEU A 25 -3.30 5.17 1.74
N ASN A 26 -2.48 4.97 2.78
CA ASN A 26 -1.63 6.00 3.33
C ASN A 26 -0.25 5.90 2.67
N ARG A 27 0.20 7.00 2.08
CA ARG A 27 1.52 7.08 1.46
C ARG A 27 2.45 7.87 2.36
N GLY A 28 3.51 7.22 2.83
CA GLY A 28 4.59 7.89 3.53
C GLY A 28 5.41 8.74 2.56
N VAL A 29 6.04 9.78 3.10
CA VAL A 29 7.02 10.62 2.39
C VAL A 29 8.26 10.73 3.26
N GLU A 30 9.43 10.73 2.63
CA GLU A 30 10.71 10.99 3.26
C GLU A 30 11.50 12.02 2.45
N THR A 31 11.95 13.08 3.11
CA THR A 31 12.73 14.14 2.48
C THR A 31 14.21 13.80 2.54
N ILE A 32 14.85 13.63 1.38
CA ILE A 32 16.29 13.40 1.25
C ILE A 32 16.91 14.54 0.45
N LEU A 33 17.84 15.28 1.06
CA LEU A 33 18.52 16.43 0.43
C LEU A 33 17.54 17.49 -0.12
N GLY A 34 16.41 17.69 0.57
CA GLY A 34 15.35 18.64 0.16
C GLY A 34 14.43 18.11 -0.94
N VAL A 35 14.52 16.83 -1.31
CA VAL A 35 13.63 16.18 -2.27
C VAL A 35 12.71 15.21 -1.54
N ASP A 36 11.41 15.39 -1.70
CA ASP A 36 10.40 14.50 -1.15
C ASP A 36 10.29 13.23 -2.00
N LEU A 37 10.50 12.08 -1.36
CA LEU A 37 10.41 10.76 -1.96
C LEU A 37 9.31 9.96 -1.29
N PRO A 38 8.55 9.14 -2.03
CA PRO A 38 7.66 8.16 -1.44
C PRO A 38 8.41 7.22 -0.49
N ARG A 39 7.84 6.97 0.68
CA ARG A 39 8.37 6.03 1.68
C ARG A 39 7.39 4.90 1.93
N VAL A 40 7.92 3.69 1.96
CA VAL A 40 7.20 2.49 2.39
C VAL A 40 7.96 1.88 3.57
N THR A 41 7.28 1.71 4.70
CA THR A 41 7.83 1.03 5.87
C THR A 41 7.39 -0.43 5.88
N ILE A 42 8.34 -1.35 6.04
CA ILE A 42 8.10 -2.79 6.12
C ILE A 42 8.66 -3.29 7.45
N PRO A 43 7.84 -3.91 8.29
CA PRO A 43 8.37 -4.56 9.47
C PRO A 43 9.00 -5.91 9.12
N LEU A 44 10.12 -6.20 9.78
CA LEU A 44 10.91 -7.42 9.61
C LEU A 44 10.24 -8.57 10.37
N VAL A 45 9.49 -9.39 9.63
CA VAL A 45 8.86 -10.61 10.16
C VAL A 45 9.61 -11.83 9.63
N PRO A 46 10.11 -12.73 10.50
CA PRO A 46 10.74 -13.98 10.07
C PRO A 46 9.84 -14.80 9.15
N GLY A 47 10.45 -15.48 8.17
CA GLY A 47 9.73 -16.32 7.21
C GLY A 47 9.13 -15.59 6.00
N LYS A 48 9.27 -14.26 5.90
CA LYS A 48 8.91 -13.50 4.70
C LYS A 48 10.13 -13.24 3.80
N ASN A 49 9.92 -13.24 2.48
CA ASN A 49 10.97 -12.95 1.51
C ASN A 49 11.01 -11.45 1.18
N LEU A 50 12.03 -10.75 1.68
CA LEU A 50 12.20 -9.30 1.47
C LEU A 50 12.45 -8.92 0.01
N THR A 51 13.09 -9.79 -0.78
CA THR A 51 13.33 -9.53 -2.21
C THR A 51 12.02 -9.43 -2.96
N VAL A 52 11.13 -10.41 -2.77
CA VAL A 52 9.81 -10.43 -3.41
C VAL A 52 8.97 -9.23 -2.98
N ILE A 53 9.00 -8.87 -1.69
CA ILE A 53 8.28 -7.69 -1.21
C ILE A 53 8.82 -6.41 -1.88
N SER A 54 10.13 -6.29 -2.02
CA SER A 54 10.76 -5.14 -2.67
C SER A 54 10.39 -5.03 -4.15
N GLU A 55 10.28 -6.15 -4.86
CA GLU A 55 9.81 -6.19 -6.25
C GLU A 55 8.36 -5.71 -6.39
N VAL A 56 7.48 -6.14 -5.48
CA VAL A 56 6.08 -5.71 -5.47
C VAL A 56 5.97 -4.20 -5.17
N ILE A 57 6.80 -3.68 -4.27
CA ILE A 57 6.84 -2.23 -3.99
C ILE A 57 7.30 -1.45 -5.22
N ALA A 58 8.35 -1.93 -5.90
CA ALA A 58 8.82 -1.31 -7.13
C ALA A 58 7.72 -1.31 -8.21
N MET A 59 7.00 -2.42 -8.37
CA MET A 59 5.87 -2.52 -9.29
C MET A 59 4.74 -1.55 -8.93
N ASN A 60 4.40 -1.45 -7.65
CA ASN A 60 3.37 -0.52 -7.17
C ASN A 60 3.78 0.95 -7.42
N GLN A 61 5.07 1.28 -7.24
CA GLN A 61 5.58 2.60 -7.56
C GLN A 61 5.49 2.92 -9.05
N LEU A 62 5.75 1.95 -9.93
CA LEU A 62 5.55 2.11 -11.38
C LEU A 62 4.08 2.36 -11.73
N LEU A 63 3.15 1.66 -11.07
CA LEU A 63 1.71 1.90 -11.24
C LEU A 63 1.31 3.30 -10.77
N ALA A 64 1.83 3.73 -9.63
CA ALA A 64 1.61 5.09 -9.12
C ALA A 64 2.08 6.15 -10.12
N TYR A 65 3.24 5.97 -10.76
CA TYR A 65 3.70 6.86 -11.82
C TYR A 65 2.80 6.87 -13.06
N ALA A 66 2.16 5.74 -13.35
CA ALA A 66 1.16 5.64 -14.40
C ALA A 66 -0.22 6.22 -13.99
N GLY A 67 -0.36 6.76 -12.78
CA GLY A 67 -1.62 7.30 -12.26
C GLY A 67 -2.61 6.23 -11.79
N LEU A 68 -2.14 5.01 -11.56
CA LEU A 68 -2.95 3.88 -11.10
C LEU A 68 -2.70 3.65 -9.60
N ASP A 69 -3.78 3.60 -8.82
CA ASP A 69 -3.74 3.27 -7.40
C ASP A 69 -4.53 1.96 -7.14
N PRO A 70 -3.83 0.82 -6.99
CA PRO A 70 -4.48 -0.46 -6.72
C PRO A 70 -5.27 -0.47 -5.41
N SER A 71 -4.80 0.21 -4.36
CA SER A 71 -5.47 0.28 -3.07
C SER A 71 -6.79 1.04 -3.16
N ALA A 72 -6.81 2.17 -3.86
CA ALA A 72 -8.04 2.93 -4.11
C ALA A 72 -9.05 2.11 -4.94
N ARG A 73 -8.59 1.46 -6.01
CA ARG A 73 -9.43 0.57 -6.84
C ARG A 73 -10.02 -0.59 -6.05
N PHE A 74 -9.23 -1.18 -5.16
CA PHE A 74 -9.70 -2.25 -4.30
C PHE A 74 -10.79 -1.75 -3.33
N GLN A 75 -10.57 -0.59 -2.71
CA GLN A 75 -11.57 0.05 -1.84
C GLN A 75 -12.89 0.35 -2.57
N GLU A 76 -12.85 0.88 -3.80
CA GLU A 76 -14.04 1.10 -4.62
C GLU A 76 -14.85 -0.20 -4.82
N ARG A 77 -14.16 -1.31 -5.12
CA ARG A 77 -14.78 -2.63 -5.33
C ARG A 77 -15.42 -3.16 -4.05
N ILE A 78 -14.76 -3.01 -2.90
CA ILE A 78 -15.33 -3.40 -1.60
C ILE A 78 -16.61 -2.61 -1.34
N LEU A 79 -16.56 -1.27 -1.45
CA LEU A 79 -17.72 -0.43 -1.19
C LEU A 79 -18.90 -0.76 -2.10
N GLN A 80 -18.65 -1.07 -3.37
CA GLN A 80 -19.67 -1.51 -4.29
C GLN A 80 -20.29 -2.86 -3.87
N ALA A 81 -19.47 -3.84 -3.50
CA ALA A 81 -19.94 -5.15 -3.05
C ALA A 81 -20.76 -5.06 -1.75
N THR A 82 -20.31 -4.24 -0.79
CA THR A 82 -21.04 -4.05 0.48
C THR A 82 -22.39 -3.36 0.27
N ARG A 83 -22.48 -2.37 -0.63
CA ARG A 83 -23.76 -1.73 -0.97
C ARG A 83 -24.73 -2.71 -1.60
N PHE A 84 -24.25 -3.54 -2.53
CA PHE A 84 -25.07 -4.57 -3.17
C PHE A 84 -25.63 -5.56 -2.15
N ALA A 85 -24.78 -6.08 -1.25
CA ALA A 85 -25.21 -7.00 -0.21
C ALA A 85 -26.25 -6.37 0.74
N ARG A 86 -26.11 -5.08 1.09
CA ARG A 86 -27.13 -4.38 1.90
C ARG A 86 -28.46 -4.22 1.18
N GLY A 87 -28.47 -3.98 -0.14
CA GLY A 87 -29.71 -3.87 -0.92
C GLY A 87 -30.48 -5.18 -0.96
N ALA A 88 -29.78 -6.30 -1.24
CA ALA A 88 -30.38 -7.63 -1.25
C ALA A 88 -30.97 -8.02 0.12
N LEU A 89 -30.29 -7.67 1.23
CA LEU A 89 -30.80 -7.89 2.58
C LEU A 89 -31.99 -7.01 2.97
N VAL A 90 -32.31 -5.94 2.24
CA VAL A 90 -33.51 -5.12 2.50
C VAL A 90 -34.68 -5.63 1.70
N GLU A 91 -34.46 -6.09 0.46
CA GLU A 91 -35.50 -6.71 -0.38
C GLU A 91 -36.01 -8.04 0.18
N ASP A 92 -35.17 -8.83 0.87
CA ASP A 92 -35.59 -10.10 1.49
C ASP A 92 -36.48 -9.95 2.76
N TYR A 93 -36.65 -8.72 3.27
CA TYR A 93 -37.46 -8.42 4.48
C TYR A 93 -38.78 -7.69 4.19
N GLU A 94 -39.03 -7.29 2.94
CA GLU A 94 -40.34 -6.83 2.45
C GLU A 94 -41.10 -7.96 1.76
#